data_AF-A0A290WP52-F1
#
_entry.id   AF-A0A290WP52-F1
#
_cell.length_a   1.000
_cell.length_b   1.000
_cell.length_c   1.000
_cell.angle_alpha   90.00
_cell.angle_beta   90.00
_cell.angle_gamma   90.00
#
_symmetry.space_group_name_H-M   'P 1'
#
loop_
_entity.id
_entity.type
_entity.pdbx_description
1 polymer ?
#
loop_
_entity_poly.entity_id
_entity_poly.type
_entity_poly.pdbx_seq_one_letter_code
_entity_poly.pdbx_strand_id
1 'polypeptide(L)'
;QAEPPANPEDKFGWDGLIREGAVEYLDAEEEETAMICMTPEDLELYREQKNDEAEAEKREQEEDRNKRLKTKVNPTTHMYTHCEIHPSMILGICASIIPFPDHNQSPRNTYQSAMG
;
A
#
# COMPACT_ATOMS: atom_id res chain seq x y z
N GLN A 1 14.38 -11.16 17.73
CA GLN A 1 12.92 -11.34 17.85
C GLN A 1 12.63 -11.48 19.33
N ALA A 2 11.72 -10.67 19.88
CA ALA A 2 11.28 -10.82 21.27
C ALA A 2 10.54 -12.15 21.41
N GLU A 3 10.75 -12.86 22.53
CA GLU A 3 9.95 -14.05 22.84
C GLU A 3 8.47 -13.64 22.98
N PRO A 4 7.53 -14.41 22.40
CA PRO A 4 6.13 -14.09 22.54
C PRO A 4 5.72 -14.19 24.02
N PRO A 5 4.86 -13.28 24.51
CA PRO A 5 4.41 -13.32 25.89
C PRO A 5 3.68 -14.64 26.20
N ALA A 6 3.83 -15.11 27.45
CA ALA A 6 3.26 -16.40 27.89
C ALA A 6 1.73 -16.43 27.88
N ASN A 7 1.09 -15.26 28.07
CA ASN A 7 -0.35 -15.10 27.90
C ASN A 7 -0.64 -14.48 26.52
N PRO A 8 -1.44 -15.14 25.66
CA PRO A 8 -1.85 -14.58 24.37
C PRO A 8 -2.50 -13.18 24.46
N GLU A 9 -3.13 -12.85 25.60
CA GLU A 9 -3.78 -11.55 25.84
C GLU A 9 -2.79 -10.39 26.02
N ASP A 10 -1.54 -10.69 26.41
CA ASP A 10 -0.48 -9.67 26.55
C ASP A 10 0.21 -9.38 25.22
N LYS A 11 -0.16 -10.10 24.15
CA LYS A 11 0.40 -9.87 22.82
C LYS A 11 -0.22 -8.63 22.20
N PHE A 12 0.63 -7.65 21.87
CA PHE A 12 0.22 -6.53 21.03
C PHE A 12 -0.09 -7.04 19.62
N GLY A 13 -1.38 -7.29 19.37
CA GLY A 13 -1.90 -7.82 18.12
C GLY A 13 -2.69 -6.78 17.33
N TRP A 14 -3.51 -7.27 16.41
CA TRP A 14 -4.40 -6.45 15.57
C TRP A 14 -5.31 -5.52 16.40
N ASP A 15 -5.93 -6.05 17.46
CA ASP A 15 -6.78 -5.26 18.35
C ASP A 15 -6.01 -4.14 19.07
N GLY A 16 -4.72 -4.35 19.32
CA GLY A 16 -3.82 -3.33 19.86
C GLY A 16 -3.61 -2.18 18.87
N LEU A 17 -3.36 -2.51 17.60
CA LEU A 17 -3.18 -1.52 16.52
C LEU A 17 -4.44 -0.66 16.30
N ILE A 18 -5.62 -1.27 16.34
CA ILE A 18 -6.89 -0.54 16.24
C ILE A 18 -7.06 0.38 17.46
N ARG A 19 -6.84 -0.14 18.68
CA ARG A 19 -7.00 0.65 19.91
C ARG A 19 -6.05 1.84 20.00
N GLU A 20 -4.83 1.73 19.48
CA GLU A 20 -3.87 2.83 19.42
C GLU A 20 -4.18 3.84 18.30
N GLY A 21 -5.17 3.57 17.44
CA GLY A 21 -5.52 4.41 16.30
C GLY A 21 -4.50 4.36 15.16
N ALA A 22 -3.67 3.32 15.12
CA ALA A 22 -2.69 3.12 14.04
C ALA A 22 -3.33 2.53 12.78
N VAL A 23 -4.44 1.81 12.93
CA VAL A 23 -5.21 1.21 11.83
C VAL A 23 -6.69 1.52 12.02
N GLU A 24 -7.35 1.90 10.93
CA GLU A 24 -8.77 2.21 10.86
C GLU A 24 -9.44 1.33 9.80
N TYR A 25 -10.65 0.84 10.09
CA TYR A 25 -11.49 0.20 9.10
C TYR A 25 -12.26 1.28 8.35
N LEU A 26 -12.07 1.34 7.04
CA LEU A 26 -12.75 2.29 6.17
C LEU A 26 -13.87 1.57 5.42
N ASP A 27 -15.08 2.12 5.46
CA ASP A 27 -16.17 1.64 4.62
C ASP A 27 -16.15 2.26 3.20
N ALA A 28 -17.05 1.79 2.33
CA ALA A 28 -17.10 2.24 0.94
C ALA A 28 -17.63 3.67 0.77
N GLU A 29 -18.44 4.19 1.71
CA GLU A 29 -18.93 5.56 1.65
C GLU A 29 -17.83 6.53 2.11
N GLU A 30 -17.05 6.15 3.14
CA GLU A 30 -15.91 6.92 3.63
C GLU A 30 -14.77 7.01 2.60
N GLU A 31 -14.56 5.95 1.79
CA GLU A 31 -13.58 5.92 0.70
C GLU A 31 -13.74 7.09 -0.29
N GLU A 32 -14.98 7.56 -0.54
CA GLU A 32 -15.24 8.69 -1.44
C GLU A 32 -14.66 10.03 -0.93
N THR A 33 -14.38 10.12 0.37
CA THR A 33 -13.86 11.33 1.02
C THR A 33 -12.43 11.19 1.54
N ALA A 34 -11.89 9.97 1.56
CA ALA A 34 -10.53 9.68 1.99
C ALA A 34 -9.52 9.88 0.85
N MET A 35 -8.29 10.23 1.20
CA MET A 35 -7.17 10.27 0.25
C MET A 35 -6.13 9.23 0.68
N ILE A 36 -6.03 8.14 -0.07
CA ILE A 36 -5.22 6.96 0.26
C ILE A 36 -3.95 6.93 -0.61
N CYS A 37 -2.77 6.84 0.01
CA CYS A 37 -1.54 6.52 -0.71
C CYS A 37 -1.33 5.00 -0.83
N MET A 38 -0.72 4.55 -1.93
CA MET A 38 -0.58 3.12 -2.25
C MET A 38 0.60 2.46 -1.53
N THR A 39 1.68 3.22 -1.33
CA THR A 39 2.90 2.75 -0.66
C THR A 39 3.45 3.83 0.27
N PRO A 40 4.13 3.47 1.38
CA PRO A 40 4.72 4.44 2.29
C PRO A 40 5.76 5.34 1.60
N GLU A 41 6.46 4.84 0.58
CA GLU A 41 7.39 5.63 -0.22
C GLU A 41 6.69 6.77 -0.97
N ASP A 42 5.42 6.59 -1.37
CA ASP A 42 4.66 7.66 -2.02
C ASP A 42 4.38 8.82 -1.05
N LEU A 43 4.27 8.54 0.26
CA LEU A 43 4.11 9.55 1.30
C LEU A 43 5.41 10.31 1.57
N GLU A 44 6.55 9.64 1.47
CA GLU A 44 7.88 10.27 1.56
C GLU A 44 8.10 11.20 0.37
N LEU A 45 7.85 10.73 -0.85
CA LEU A 45 7.91 11.55 -2.07
C LEU A 45 6.99 12.76 -1.99
N TYR A 46 5.77 12.58 -1.46
CA TYR A 46 4.83 13.66 -1.24
C TYR A 46 5.37 14.75 -0.30
N ARG A 47 6.03 14.35 0.80
CA ARG A 47 6.66 15.28 1.75
C ARG A 47 7.86 15.98 1.15
N GLU A 48 8.67 15.27 0.36
CA GLU A 48 9.85 15.83 -0.30
C GLU A 48 9.46 16.84 -1.38
N GLN A 49 8.49 16.53 -2.24
CA GLN A 49 8.00 17.47 -3.25
C GLN A 49 7.45 18.77 -2.64
N LYS A 50 6.79 18.70 -1.48
CA LYS A 50 6.32 19.91 -0.78
C LYS A 50 7.45 20.76 -0.18
N ASN A 51 8.59 20.15 0.15
CA ASN A 51 9.70 20.82 0.82
C ASN A 51 10.78 21.30 -0.17
N ASP A 52 11.10 20.51 -1.19
CA ASP A 52 12.12 20.81 -2.20
C ASP A 52 11.84 20.07 -3.53
N GLU A 53 11.12 20.73 -4.43
CA GLU A 53 10.75 20.21 -5.76
C GLU A 53 11.98 19.81 -6.59
N ALA A 54 13.11 20.50 -6.43
CA ALA A 54 14.31 20.28 -7.24
C ALA A 54 15.11 19.05 -6.82
N GLU A 55 15.05 18.66 -5.54
CA GLU A 55 15.69 17.43 -5.05
C GLU A 55 14.87 16.18 -5.43
N ALA A 56 13.54 16.27 -5.38
CA ALA A 56 12.64 15.19 -5.80
C ALA A 56 12.84 14.82 -7.28
N GLU A 57 12.95 15.81 -8.17
CA GLU A 57 13.18 15.57 -9.61
C GLU A 57 14.52 14.87 -9.91
N LYS A 58 15.55 15.12 -9.09
CA LYS A 58 16.86 14.46 -9.25
C LYS A 58 16.80 12.99 -8.84
N ARG A 59 16.10 12.67 -7.74
CA ARG A 59 15.94 11.28 -7.29
C ARG A 59 15.11 10.45 -8.26
N GLU A 60 14.07 11.04 -8.87
CA GLU A 60 13.31 10.36 -9.95
C GLU A 60 14.22 9.98 -11.13
N GLN A 61 15.22 10.79 -11.46
CA GLN A 61 16.17 10.51 -12.55
C GLN A 61 17.20 9.43 -12.20
N GLU A 62 17.49 9.24 -10.91
CA GLU A 62 18.41 8.21 -10.40
C GLU A 62 17.72 6.87 -10.14
N GLU A 63 16.40 6.77 -10.29
CA GLU A 63 15.67 5.53 -10.06
C GLU A 63 16.00 4.43 -11.08
N ASP A 64 15.99 3.18 -10.58
CA ASP A 64 16.23 1.99 -11.38
C ASP A 64 15.18 1.82 -12.50
N ARG A 65 15.66 1.78 -13.74
CA ARG A 65 14.85 1.65 -14.97
C ARG A 65 14.06 0.34 -15.04
N ASN A 66 14.42 -0.67 -14.25
CA ASN A 66 13.73 -1.96 -14.22
C ASN A 66 12.55 -2.00 -13.25
N LYS A 67 12.31 -0.93 -12.48
CA LYS A 67 11.17 -0.86 -11.56
C LYS A 67 9.86 -0.60 -12.30
N ARG A 68 8.76 -0.98 -11.66
CA ARG A 68 7.42 -0.59 -12.10
C ARG A 68 7.33 0.94 -12.12
N LEU A 69 6.88 1.50 -13.24
CA LEU A 69 6.68 2.95 -13.36
C LEU A 69 5.59 3.40 -12.38
N LYS A 70 5.95 4.30 -11.46
CA LYS A 70 5.01 4.96 -10.57
C LYS A 70 4.34 6.14 -11.26
N THR A 71 3.07 6.39 -10.96
CA THR A 71 2.37 7.60 -11.41
C THR A 71 2.92 8.80 -10.64
N LYS A 72 3.22 9.90 -11.32
CA LYS A 72 3.63 11.14 -10.66
C LYS A 72 2.53 11.61 -9.70
N VAL A 73 2.92 12.02 -8.50
CA VAL A 73 2.00 12.57 -7.51
C VAL A 73 1.35 13.83 -8.09
N ASN A 74 0.02 13.94 -7.98
CA ASN A 74 -0.69 15.12 -8.48
C ASN A 74 -0.32 16.34 -7.61
N PRO A 75 0.23 17.43 -8.20
CA PRO A 75 0.61 18.63 -7.46
C PRO A 75 -0.54 19.28 -6.68
N THR A 76 -1.79 19.05 -7.09
CA THR A 76 -2.97 19.59 -6.38
C THR A 76 -3.37 18.78 -5.16
N THR A 77 -2.68 17.67 -4.84
CA THR A 77 -2.97 16.84 -3.68
C THR A 77 -2.52 17.55 -2.40
N HIS A 78 -3.46 17.93 -1.54
CA HIS A 78 -3.15 18.73 -0.35
C HIS A 78 -2.74 17.94 0.89
N MET A 79 -3.17 16.69 1.02
CA MET A 79 -2.81 15.78 2.13
C MET A 79 -3.31 14.36 1.84
N TYR A 80 -2.59 13.35 2.33
CA TYR A 80 -3.08 11.97 2.44
C TYR A 80 -3.63 11.72 3.84
N THR A 81 -4.77 11.05 3.94
CA THR A 81 -5.40 10.70 5.23
C THR A 81 -5.04 9.28 5.67
N HIS A 82 -4.87 8.36 4.72
CA HIS A 82 -4.59 6.95 4.96
C HIS A 82 -3.49 6.43 4.03
N CYS A 83 -2.92 5.28 4.37
CA CYS A 83 -2.02 4.51 3.52
C CYS A 83 -2.55 3.08 3.41
N GLU A 84 -2.58 2.54 2.19
CA GLU A 84 -2.90 1.13 1.96
C GLU A 84 -1.88 0.23 2.67
N ILE A 85 -2.33 -0.89 3.26
CA ILE A 85 -1.44 -1.80 3.99
C ILE A 85 -0.48 -2.48 3.00
N HIS A 86 -1.03 -3.01 1.92
CA HIS A 86 -0.25 -3.54 0.80
C HIS A 86 -1.16 -3.76 -0.42
N PRO A 87 -0.79 -3.32 -1.65
CA PRO A 87 -1.64 -3.44 -2.84
C PRO A 87 -2.07 -4.87 -3.19
N SER A 88 -1.33 -5.90 -2.76
CA SER A 88 -1.71 -7.30 -2.98
C SER A 88 -2.94 -7.75 -2.19
N MET A 89 -3.35 -7.02 -1.16
CA MET A 89 -4.53 -7.35 -0.35
C MET A 89 -5.86 -7.20 -1.12
N ILE A 90 -5.85 -6.55 -2.29
CA ILE A 90 -6.99 -6.49 -3.20
C ILE A 90 -7.31 -7.85 -3.85
N LEU A 91 -6.36 -8.79 -3.85
CA LEU A 91 -6.52 -10.08 -4.50
C LEU A 91 -7.35 -11.03 -3.63
N GLY A 92 -8.29 -11.74 -4.25
CA GLY A 92 -9.00 -12.84 -3.60
C GLY A 92 -8.08 -14.05 -3.35
N ILE A 93 -8.53 -14.99 -2.51
CA ILE A 93 -7.74 -16.16 -2.07
C ILE A 93 -7.18 -16.99 -3.24
N CYS A 94 -7.98 -17.24 -4.28
CA CYS A 94 -7.52 -18.01 -5.44
C CYS A 94 -6.54 -17.22 -6.33
N ALA A 95 -6.64 -15.88 -6.35
CA ALA A 95 -5.71 -15.04 -7.09
C ALA A 95 -4.39 -14.83 -6.32
N SER A 96 -4.42 -14.84 -4.98
CA SER A 96 -3.23 -14.63 -4.14
C SER A 96 -2.23 -15.78 -4.19
N ILE A 97 -2.62 -16.95 -4.70
CA ILE A 97 -1.72 -18.10 -4.90
C ILE A 97 -1.04 -18.10 -6.27
N ILE A 98 -1.42 -17.20 -7.17
CA ILE A 98 -0.82 -17.11 -8.51
C ILE A 98 0.54 -16.41 -8.37
N PRO A 99 1.65 -17.01 -8.82
CA PRO A 99 2.95 -16.35 -8.78
C PRO A 99 2.98 -15.16 -9.75
N PHE A 100 3.46 -14.01 -9.27
CA PHE A 100 3.56 -12.76 -10.04
C PHE A 100 2.26 -12.38 -10.78
N PRO A 101 1.13 -12.23 -10.06
CA PRO A 101 -0.17 -12.02 -10.68
C PRO A 101 -0.24 -10.69 -11.45
N ASP A 102 0.54 -9.71 -11.06
CA ASP A 102 0.70 -8.40 -11.69
C ASP A 102 1.56 -8.42 -12.98
N HIS A 103 2.25 -9.53 -13.26
CA HIS A 103 3.07 -9.72 -14.47
C HIS A 103 2.40 -10.61 -15.52
N ASN A 104 1.16 -11.00 -15.28
CA ASN A 104 0.39 -11.87 -16.15
C ASN A 104 -0.73 -11.11 -16.86
N GLN A 105 -1.15 -11.62 -18.03
CA GLN A 105 -2.29 -11.03 -18.71
C GLN A 105 -3.55 -11.24 -17.88
N SER A 106 -4.34 -10.18 -17.67
CA SER A 106 -5.54 -10.22 -16.81
C SER A 106 -6.45 -11.45 -17.04
N PRO A 107 -6.80 -11.86 -18.28
CA PRO A 107 -7.63 -13.05 -18.51
C PRO A 107 -7.01 -14.35 -17.98
N ARG A 108 -5.68 -14.49 -18.00
CA ARG A 108 -4.99 -15.69 -17.51
C ARG A 108 -5.11 -15.83 -15.99
N ASN A 109 -5.09 -14.71 -15.28
CA ASN A 109 -5.34 -14.71 -13.83
C ASN A 109 -6.77 -15.15 -13.53
N THR A 110 -7.75 -14.68 -14.31
CA THR A 110 -9.15 -15.10 -14.18
C THR A 110 -9.31 -16.60 -14.42
N TYR A 111 -8.69 -17.15 -15.47
CA TYR A 111 -8.73 -18.58 -15.74
C TYR A 111 -8.11 -19.40 -14.61
N GLN A 112 -6.91 -19.04 -14.16
CA GLN A 112 -6.22 -19.77 -13.09
C GLN A 112 -7.01 -19.72 -11.77
N SER A 113 -7.61 -18.57 -11.44
CA SER A 113 -8.42 -18.42 -10.23
C SER A 113 -9.69 -19.27 -10.25
N ALA A 114 -10.23 -19.58 -11.43
CA ALA A 114 -11.42 -20.42 -11.58
C ALA A 114 -11.12 -21.92 -11.74
N MET A 115 -9.87 -22.28 -12.05
CA MET A 115 -9.42 -23.67 -12.25
C MET A 115 -8.73 -24.28 -11.03
N GLY A 116 -8.24 -23.45 -10.09
CA GLY A 116 -7.65 -23.89 -8.81
C GLY A 116 -8.68 -24.09 -7.73
#